data_AF-A0AAN7Y3U6-F1
#
_entry.id   AF-A0AAN7Y3U6-F1
#
_cell.length_a   1.000
_cell.length_b   1.000
_cell.length_c   1.000
_cell.angle_alpha   90.00
_cell.angle_beta   90.00
_cell.angle_gamma   90.00
#
_symmetry.space_group_name_H-M   'P 1'
#
loop_
_entity.id
_entity.type
_entity.pdbx_description
1 polymer ?
#
loop_
_entity_poly.entity_id
_entity_poly.type
_entity_poly.pdbx_seq_one_letter_code
_entity_poly.pdbx_strand_id
1 'polypeptide(L)'
;MFSSAPEETELIEKHEEILGQRAELMEQMESLREQLRVQRGKRGEECEAAHLRNSHLLQDLQQIEDRLRGAQLPRPNFLAMETRYWASVEESLPAWEHFLLGKGPHPAPGRGHLPRRAKQRASTVTDQGLPPCPKRRTAP
;
A
#
# COMPACT_ATOMS: atom_id res chain seq x y z
N MET A 1 52.32 -60.68 -37.11
CA MET A 1 51.02 -60.16 -36.64
C MET A 1 50.52 -61.09 -35.55
N PHE A 2 50.81 -60.77 -34.29
CA PHE A 2 50.13 -61.31 -33.13
C PHE A 2 49.92 -60.11 -32.23
N SER A 3 48.68 -59.64 -32.14
CA SER A 3 48.26 -58.78 -31.04
C SER A 3 48.50 -59.60 -29.77
N SER A 4 49.25 -59.05 -28.81
CA SER A 4 49.59 -59.82 -27.62
C SER A 4 48.35 -59.82 -26.71
N ALA A 5 47.93 -61.01 -26.26
CA ALA A 5 46.82 -61.19 -25.32
C ALA A 5 46.78 -60.17 -24.14
N PRO A 6 47.90 -59.71 -23.55
CA PRO A 6 47.86 -58.69 -22.49
C PRO A 6 47.40 -57.30 -22.97
N GLU A 7 47.70 -56.87 -24.20
CA GLU A 7 47.24 -55.58 -24.73
C GLU A 7 45.72 -55.56 -24.95
N GLU A 8 45.15 -56.70 -25.34
CA GLU A 8 43.69 -56.84 -25.51
C GLU A 8 42.96 -56.77 -24.18
N THR A 9 43.52 -57.37 -23.12
CA THR A 9 42.93 -57.28 -21.77
C THR A 9 42.96 -55.87 -21.22
N GLU A 10 44.08 -55.14 -21.37
CA GLU A 10 44.17 -53.73 -20.94
C GLU A 10 43.19 -52.83 -21.70
N LEU A 11 42.97 -53.11 -22.99
CA LEU A 11 42.01 -52.34 -23.80
C LEU A 11 40.57 -52.56 -23.32
N ILE A 12 40.22 -53.80 -22.96
CA ILE A 12 38.91 -54.14 -22.39
C ILE A 12 38.71 -53.43 -21.06
N GLU A 13 39.70 -53.45 -20.16
CA GLU A 13 39.62 -52.77 -18.86
C GLU A 13 39.38 -51.26 -19.02
N LYS A 14 40.13 -50.60 -19.92
CA LYS A 14 39.91 -49.18 -20.23
C LYS A 14 38.53 -48.92 -20.84
N HIS A 15 38.03 -49.85 -21.66
CA HIS A 15 36.71 -49.71 -22.25
C HIS A 15 35.62 -49.76 -21.18
N GLU A 16 35.69 -50.71 -20.26
CA GLU A 16 34.76 -50.82 -19.13
C GLU A 16 34.82 -49.58 -18.23
N GLU A 17 36.01 -49.04 -17.97
CA GLU A 17 36.17 -47.78 -17.23
C GLU A 17 35.47 -46.62 -17.93
N ILE A 18 35.67 -46.46 -19.25
CA ILE A 18 35.02 -45.40 -20.05
C ILE A 18 33.49 -45.56 -20.02
N LEU A 19 32.99 -46.80 -20.13
CA LEU A 19 31.56 -47.08 -20.04
C LEU A 19 31.00 -46.72 -18.66
N GLY A 20 31.72 -47.06 -17.58
CA GLY A 20 31.37 -46.71 -16.22
C GLY A 20 31.28 -45.19 -16.01
N GLN A 21 32.32 -44.46 -16.42
CA GLN A 21 32.34 -42.99 -16.34
C GLN A 21 31.19 -42.35 -17.13
N ARG A 22 30.90 -42.88 -18.33
CA ARG A 22 29.78 -42.38 -19.15
C ARG A 22 28.43 -42.64 -18.50
N ALA A 23 28.24 -43.82 -17.90
CA ALA A 23 27.00 -44.16 -17.20
C ALA A 23 26.77 -43.22 -16.00
N GLU A 24 27.81 -42.98 -15.20
CA GLU A 24 27.75 -42.06 -14.07
C GLU A 24 27.41 -40.63 -14.52
N LEU A 25 28.06 -40.12 -15.56
CA LEU A 25 27.76 -38.79 -16.09
C LEU A 25 26.31 -38.67 -16.59
N MET A 26 25.81 -39.71 -17.27
CA MET A 26 24.42 -39.74 -17.73
C MET A 26 23.44 -39.68 -16.56
N GLU A 27 23.69 -40.43 -15.50
CA GLU A 27 22.87 -40.41 -14.28
C GLU A 27 22.88 -39.03 -13.61
N GLN A 28 24.06 -38.40 -13.49
CA GLN A 28 24.20 -37.06 -12.95
C GLN A 28 23.43 -36.02 -13.78
N MET A 29 23.54 -36.08 -15.11
CA MET A 29 22.80 -35.19 -16.01
C MET A 29 21.29 -35.38 -15.92
N GLU A 30 20.82 -36.61 -15.77
CA GLU A 30 19.39 -36.91 -15.60
C GLU A 30 18.86 -36.37 -14.26
N SER A 31 19.61 -36.57 -13.18
CA SER A 31 19.29 -36.02 -11.86
C SER A 31 19.17 -34.48 -11.89
N LEU A 32 20.15 -33.79 -12.49
CA LEU A 32 20.11 -32.33 -12.65
C LEU A 32 18.91 -31.87 -13.49
N ARG A 33 18.60 -32.59 -14.56
CA ARG A 33 17.45 -32.31 -15.42
C ARG A 33 16.14 -32.41 -14.64
N GLU A 34 15.97 -33.46 -13.83
CA GLU A 34 14.76 -33.64 -13.04
C GLU A 34 14.63 -32.59 -11.94
N GLN A 35 15.74 -32.25 -11.26
CA GLN A 35 15.75 -31.16 -10.28
C GLN A 35 15.33 -29.82 -10.90
N LEU A 36 15.85 -29.48 -12.08
CA LEU A 36 15.46 -28.27 -12.81
C LEU A 36 14.00 -28.30 -13.22
N ARG A 37 13.48 -29.46 -13.64
CA ARG A 37 12.07 -29.63 -13.99
C ARG A 37 11.16 -29.37 -12.79
N VAL A 38 11.48 -29.95 -11.63
CA VAL A 38 10.73 -29.74 -10.38
C VAL A 38 10.77 -28.27 -9.96
N GLN A 39 11.93 -27.62 -10.01
CA GLN A 39 12.05 -26.19 -9.67
C GLN A 39 11.23 -25.30 -10.61
N ARG A 40 11.26 -25.56 -11.93
CA ARG A 40 10.46 -24.82 -12.90
C ARG A 40 8.96 -25.02 -12.69
N GLY A 41 8.54 -26.24 -12.35
CA GLY A 41 7.15 -26.54 -12.00
C GLY A 41 6.68 -25.71 -10.80
N LYS A 42 7.42 -25.76 -9.69
CA LYS A 42 7.12 -24.97 -8.48
C LYS A 42 7.05 -23.46 -8.76
N ARG A 43 8.04 -22.92 -9.48
CA ARG A 43 8.04 -21.50 -9.86
C ARG A 43 6.86 -21.13 -10.76
N GLY A 44 6.44 -22.02 -11.65
CA GLY A 44 5.25 -21.85 -12.48
C GLY A 44 3.98 -21.77 -11.62
N GLU A 45 3.80 -22.70 -10.69
CA GLU A 45 2.66 -22.70 -9.76
C GLU A 45 2.60 -21.44 -8.89
N GLU A 46 3.74 -21.01 -8.34
CA GLU A 46 3.84 -19.76 -7.57
C GLU A 46 3.51 -18.53 -8.43
N CYS A 47 3.99 -18.50 -9.68
CA CYS A 47 3.71 -17.42 -10.62
C CYS A 47 2.22 -17.35 -10.97
N GLU A 48 1.58 -18.47 -11.27
CA GLU A 48 0.14 -18.54 -11.56
C GLU A 48 -0.69 -18.14 -10.34
N ALA A 49 -0.35 -18.63 -9.15
CA ALA A 49 -1.02 -18.25 -7.91
C ALA A 49 -0.90 -16.74 -7.63
N ALA A 50 0.29 -16.17 -7.84
CA ALA A 50 0.50 -14.73 -7.73
C ALA A 50 -0.29 -13.95 -8.78
N HIS A 51 -0.34 -14.44 -10.02
CA HIS A 51 -1.10 -13.83 -11.11
C HIS A 51 -2.60 -13.77 -10.79
N LEU A 52 -3.19 -14.89 -10.34
CA LEU A 52 -4.61 -14.97 -9.95
C LEU A 52 -4.94 -14.03 -8.77
N ARG A 53 -4.07 -13.98 -7.75
CA ARG A 53 -4.23 -13.05 -6.64
C ARG A 53 -4.18 -11.60 -7.11
N ASN A 54 -3.20 -11.27 -7.95
CA ASN A 54 -3.02 -9.91 -8.45
C ASN A 54 -4.19 -9.48 -9.34
N SER A 55 -4.70 -10.37 -10.19
CA SER A 55 -5.86 -10.06 -11.03
C SER A 55 -7.10 -9.76 -10.18
N HIS A 56 -7.33 -10.52 -9.11
CA HIS A 56 -8.43 -10.26 -8.18
C HIS A 56 -8.27 -8.89 -7.48
N LEU A 57 -7.07 -8.59 -6.97
CA LEU A 57 -6.80 -7.31 -6.31
C LEU A 57 -6.99 -6.13 -7.27
N LEU A 58 -6.55 -6.25 -8.52
CA LEU A 58 -6.74 -5.21 -9.53
C LEU A 58 -8.22 -5.01 -9.86
N GLN A 59 -9.00 -6.09 -9.91
CA GLN A 59 -10.45 -6.01 -10.11
C GLN A 59 -11.14 -5.31 -8.94
N ASP A 60 -10.77 -5.61 -7.70
CA ASP A 60 -11.30 -4.95 -6.51
C ASP A 60 -10.95 -3.45 -6.50
N LEU A 61 -9.71 -3.11 -6.84
CA LEU A 61 -9.26 -1.71 -6.97
C LEU A 61 -10.06 -0.96 -8.03
N GLN A 62 -10.27 -1.56 -9.20
CA GLN A 62 -11.08 -0.96 -10.26
C GLN A 62 -12.51 -0.69 -9.77
N GLN A 63 -13.14 -1.65 -9.09
CA GLN A 63 -14.48 -1.46 -8.55
C GLN A 63 -14.55 -0.32 -7.53
N ILE A 64 -13.54 -0.19 -6.66
CA ILE A 64 -13.46 0.91 -5.70
C ILE A 64 -13.27 2.24 -6.44
N GLU A 65 -12.39 2.28 -7.44
CA GLU A 65 -12.14 3.47 -8.24
C GLU A 65 -13.42 3.92 -8.96
N ASP A 66 -14.15 3.01 -9.59
CA ASP A 66 -15.39 3.31 -10.30
C ASP A 66 -16.46 3.88 -9.35
N ARG A 67 -16.57 3.31 -8.14
CA ARG A 67 -17.46 3.84 -7.09
C ARG A 67 -17.06 5.24 -6.65
N LEU A 68 -15.76 5.50 -6.48
CA LEU A 68 -15.26 6.83 -6.11
C LEU A 68 -15.47 7.84 -7.23
N ARG A 69 -15.19 7.45 -8.48
CA ARG A 69 -15.39 8.29 -9.67
C ARG A 69 -16.85 8.72 -9.81
N GLY A 70 -17.80 7.82 -9.52
CA GLY A 70 -19.23 8.14 -9.50
C GLY A 70 -19.69 8.96 -8.28
N ALA A 71 -18.96 8.93 -7.17
CA ALA A 71 -19.38 9.54 -5.90
C ALA A 71 -18.81 10.95 -5.63
N GLN A 72 -17.80 11.41 -6.38
CA GLN A 72 -16.94 12.53 -5.97
C GLN A 72 -17.16 13.88 -6.67
N LEU A 73 -18.40 14.35 -6.80
CA LEU A 73 -18.60 15.80 -6.74
C LEU A 73 -19.06 16.17 -5.32
N PRO A 74 -18.31 17.03 -4.59
CA PRO A 74 -18.84 17.64 -3.40
C PRO A 74 -20.19 18.24 -3.75
N ARG A 75 -21.25 17.91 -2.98
CA ARG A 75 -22.57 18.47 -3.25
C ARG A 75 -22.41 19.99 -3.40
N PRO A 76 -23.04 20.64 -4.40
CA PRO A 76 -22.84 22.08 -4.65
C PRO A 76 -22.97 22.94 -3.38
N ASN A 77 -23.81 22.52 -2.43
CA ASN A 77 -23.98 23.17 -1.12
C ASN A 77 -22.73 23.11 -0.23
N PHE A 78 -21.99 22.00 -0.23
CA PHE A 78 -20.73 21.86 0.50
C PHE A 78 -19.66 22.75 -0.11
N LEU A 79 -19.54 22.74 -1.45
CA LEU A 79 -18.61 23.61 -2.18
C LEU A 79 -18.91 25.10 -1.90
N ALA A 80 -20.17 25.50 -1.97
CA ALA A 80 -20.60 26.87 -1.67
C ALA A 80 -20.43 27.25 -0.19
N MET A 81 -20.45 26.29 0.75
CA MET A 81 -20.08 26.56 2.13
C MET A 81 -18.58 26.73 2.28
N GLU A 82 -17.78 25.86 1.67
CA GLU A 82 -16.32 25.92 1.71
C GLU A 82 -15.80 27.24 1.12
N THR A 83 -16.30 27.64 -0.05
CA THR A 83 -15.95 28.94 -0.65
C THR A 83 -16.30 30.11 0.27
N ARG A 84 -17.49 30.11 0.89
CA ARG A 84 -17.90 31.18 1.82
C ARG A 84 -17.10 31.17 3.11
N TYR A 85 -16.75 29.99 3.61
CA TYR A 85 -15.91 29.84 4.79
C TYR A 85 -14.53 30.43 4.55
N TRP A 86 -13.85 30.01 3.48
CA TRP A 86 -12.52 30.53 3.14
C TRP A 86 -12.53 32.04 2.88
N ALA A 87 -13.55 32.56 2.19
CA ALA A 87 -13.74 34.01 2.03
C ALA A 87 -13.89 34.74 3.39
N SER A 88 -14.64 34.16 4.34
CA SER A 88 -14.79 34.74 5.68
C SER A 88 -13.49 34.66 6.51
N VAL A 89 -12.70 33.62 6.30
CA VAL A 89 -11.38 33.48 6.93
C VAL A 89 -10.48 34.60 6.40
N GLU A 90 -10.40 34.77 5.08
CA GLU A 90 -9.62 35.83 4.43
C GLU A 90 -10.03 37.23 4.89
N GLU A 91 -11.34 37.48 5.03
CA GLU A 91 -11.86 38.75 5.55
C GLU A 91 -11.42 39.00 7.01
N SER A 92 -11.32 37.94 7.82
CA SER A 92 -10.94 38.04 9.23
C SER A 92 -9.43 38.10 9.46
N LEU A 93 -8.62 37.62 8.51
CA LEU A 93 -7.15 37.51 8.64
C LEU A 93 -6.48 38.84 9.05
N PRO A 94 -6.81 40.00 8.45
CA PRO A 94 -6.17 41.26 8.84
C PRO A 94 -6.41 41.64 10.30
N ALA A 95 -7.63 41.39 10.82
CA ALA A 95 -7.94 41.68 12.22
C ALA A 95 -7.14 40.79 13.17
N TRP A 96 -7.02 39.51 12.83
CA TRP A 96 -6.18 38.57 13.57
C TRP A 96 -4.70 38.94 13.51
N GLU A 97 -4.18 39.35 12.35
CA GLU A 97 -2.80 39.79 12.19
C GLU A 97 -2.48 41.00 13.08
N HIS A 98 -3.34 42.03 13.08
CA HIS A 98 -3.15 43.22 13.90
C HIS A 98 -3.16 42.91 15.41
N PHE A 99 -4.04 41.99 15.84
CA PHE A 99 -4.09 41.53 17.23
C PHE A 99 -2.86 40.71 17.62
N LEU A 100 -2.44 39.75 16.79
CA LEU A 100 -1.28 38.90 17.06
C LEU A 100 0.03 39.69 17.12
N LEU A 101 0.11 40.81 16.39
CA LEU A 101 1.22 41.75 16.45
C LEU A 101 1.14 42.72 17.65
N GLY A 102 0.12 42.61 18.51
CA GLY A 102 -0.08 43.47 19.68
C GLY A 102 -0.54 44.89 19.35
N LYS A 103 -0.97 45.15 18.11
CA LYS A 103 -1.30 46.49 17.61
C LYS A 103 -2.80 46.80 17.64
N GLY A 104 -3.64 45.85 18.08
CA GLY A 104 -5.08 46.00 18.07
C GLY A 104 -5.78 45.17 19.14
N PRO A 105 -7.06 45.47 19.40
CA PRO A 105 -7.90 44.68 20.29
C PRO A 105 -8.18 43.29 19.69
N HIS A 106 -8.56 42.33 20.54
CA HIS A 106 -8.94 40.99 20.10
C HIS A 106 -10.06 41.04 19.05
N PRO A 107 -9.96 40.31 17.92
CA PRO A 107 -11.02 40.30 16.91
C PRO A 107 -12.32 39.80 17.52
N ALA A 108 -13.39 40.57 17.40
CA ALA A 108 -14.72 40.09 17.78
C ALA A 108 -15.20 39.05 16.75
N PRO A 109 -15.96 38.01 17.14
CA PRO A 109 -16.58 37.11 16.17
C PRO A 109 -17.39 37.96 15.19
N GLY A 110 -17.04 37.87 13.90
CA GLY A 110 -17.65 38.67 12.86
C GLY A 110 -19.17 38.58 12.94
N ARG A 111 -19.86 39.73 12.81
CA ARG A 111 -21.32 39.81 12.67
C ARG A 111 -21.74 39.29 11.29
N GLY A 112 -21.42 38.04 10.98
CA GLY A 112 -22.09 37.29 9.93
C GLY A 112 -23.55 37.14 10.35
N HIS A 113 -24.46 37.42 9.42
CA HIS A 113 -25.90 37.43 9.60
C HIS A 113 -26.42 36.07 10.13
N LEU A 114 -26.36 35.86 11.45
CA LEU A 114 -27.04 34.74 12.09
C LEU A 114 -28.54 34.98 11.88
N PRO A 115 -29.30 34.05 11.27
CA PRO A 115 -30.74 34.15 11.27
C PRO A 115 -31.17 34.19 12.73
N ARG A 116 -31.77 35.32 13.10
CA ARG A 116 -32.30 35.66 14.43
C ARG A 116 -33.07 34.45 14.97
N ARG A 117 -32.40 33.63 15.78
CA ARG A 117 -33.01 32.44 16.38
C ARG A 117 -34.05 32.94 17.39
N ALA A 118 -35.32 32.71 17.07
CA ALA A 118 -36.41 33.00 17.98
C ALA A 118 -36.14 32.32 19.33
N LYS A 119 -36.34 33.09 20.38
CA LYS A 119 -36.14 32.78 21.79
C LYS A 119 -36.82 31.46 22.16
N GLN A 120 -36.08 30.35 22.14
CA GLN A 120 -36.50 29.10 22.79
C GLN A 120 -35.89 29.06 24.18
N ARG A 121 -36.78 28.96 25.17
CA ARG A 121 -36.48 28.89 26.60
C ARG A 121 -35.74 27.59 26.92
N ALA A 122 -35.03 27.65 28.05
CA ALA A 122 -34.23 26.62 28.69
C ALA A 122 -34.73 25.18 28.50
N SER A 123 -33.81 24.30 28.12
CA SER A 123 -33.92 22.86 28.33
C SER A 123 -32.52 22.32 28.58
N THR A 124 -32.32 21.84 29.80
CA THR A 124 -31.14 21.15 30.30
C THR A 124 -30.89 19.87 29.50
N VAL A 125 -29.81 19.78 28.72
CA VAL A 125 -29.23 18.50 28.31
C VAL A 125 -27.71 18.63 28.19
N THR A 126 -27.07 17.84 29.04
CA THR A 126 -25.69 17.36 29.15
C THR A 126 -24.73 17.62 27.99
N ASP A 127 -23.63 18.26 28.39
CA ASP A 127 -22.32 18.33 27.75
C ASP A 127 -21.74 16.93 27.51
N GLN A 128 -21.78 16.44 26.27
CA GLN A 128 -20.92 15.34 25.80
C GLN A 128 -20.50 15.61 24.35
N GLY A 129 -19.21 15.82 24.15
CA GLY A 129 -18.65 15.97 22.81
C GLY A 129 -17.32 16.70 22.69
N LEU A 130 -16.71 17.15 23.80
CA LEU A 130 -15.36 17.69 23.75
C LEU A 130 -14.32 16.57 23.91
N PRO A 131 -13.36 16.43 22.98
CA PRO A 131 -12.23 15.54 23.18
C PRO A 131 -11.39 16.03 24.38
N PRO A 132 -10.81 15.12 25.19
CA PRO A 132 -10.07 15.51 26.38
C PRO A 132 -8.80 16.28 26.00
N CYS A 133 -8.70 17.53 26.46
CA CYS A 133 -7.46 18.30 26.35
C CYS A 133 -6.34 17.67 27.20
N PRO A 134 -5.12 17.52 26.68
CA PRO A 134 -3.98 17.05 27.47
C PRO A 134 -3.62 18.07 28.56
N LYS A 135 -3.50 17.60 29.80
CA LYS A 135 -3.09 18.42 30.95
C LYS A 135 -1.65 18.89 30.78
N ARG A 136 -1.38 20.16 31.09
CA ARG A 136 -0.03 20.72 31.16
C ARG A 136 0.77 19.97 32.24
N ARG A 137 1.86 19.34 31.81
CA ARG A 137 2.81 18.64 32.66
C ARG A 137 3.64 19.70 33.41
N THR A 138 3.45 19.82 34.72
CA THR A 138 4.36 20.58 35.58
C THR A 138 5.69 19.83 35.62
N ALA A 139 6.77 20.51 35.24
CA ALA A 139 8.14 20.01 35.32
C ALA A 139 8.63 20.05 36.79
N PRO A 140 9.64 19.23 37.16
CA PRO A 140 10.02 18.97 38.55
C PRO A 140 10.67 20.17 39.27
#